data_AF-A0A817WYJ6-F1
#
_entry.id   AF-A0A817WYJ6-F1
#
_cell.length_a   1.000
_cell.length_b   1.000
_cell.length_c   1.000
_cell.angle_alpha   90.00
_cell.angle_beta   90.00
_cell.angle_gamma   90.00
#
_symmetry.space_group_name_H-M   'P 1'
#
loop_
_entity.id
_entity.type
_entity.pdbx_description
1 polymer ?
#
loop_
_entity_poly.entity_id
_entity_poly.type
_entity_poly.pdbx_seq_one_letter_code
_entity_poly.pdbx_strand_id
1 'polypeptide(L)'
;MTEEIDDCIDTWSTRMASASDFQRLYNASSANLTKISNNVTDLEKIVQKLGTPEDSEPLRERYHRLQNETKILMQQTNNAFQELNNTRVLTEADQRRKKTLTENFPNQYLATLNRFQEAQRIGAQKEKESLNRVRAISFRQHGISDSQFANDFFGKPTHDQFQRQAVLSIEQEVDMRELRERDEQIRELE
;
A
#
# COMPACT_ATOMS: atom_id res chain seq x y z
N MET A 1 4.96 51.02 -5.07
CA MET A 1 4.23 50.44 -3.93
C MET A 1 3.01 49.77 -4.52
N THR A 2 3.24 48.56 -5.04
CA THR A 2 2.25 47.75 -5.76
C THR A 2 2.37 46.36 -5.16
N GLU A 3 1.70 46.19 -4.01
CA GLU A 3 1.35 44.88 -3.48
C GLU A 3 -0.08 44.62 -3.96
N GLU A 4 -0.22 43.97 -5.11
CA GLU A 4 -1.45 43.25 -5.42
C GLU A 4 -1.13 41.76 -5.31
N ILE A 5 -1.67 41.24 -4.23
CA ILE A 5 -1.72 39.87 -3.78
C ILE A 5 -2.09 38.96 -4.96
N ASP A 6 -1.14 38.10 -5.35
CA ASP A 6 -1.41 36.87 -6.08
C ASP A 6 -2.32 36.01 -5.21
N ASP A 7 -3.63 36.22 -5.39
CA ASP A 7 -4.68 35.41 -4.79
C ASP A 7 -4.59 34.03 -5.48
N CYS A 8 -3.80 33.16 -4.86
CA CYS A 8 -3.70 31.75 -5.18
C CYS A 8 -5.07 31.11 -4.90
N ILE A 9 -6.00 31.30 -5.83
CA ILE A 9 -7.25 30.58 -5.92
C ILE A 9 -6.89 29.19 -6.46
N ASP A 10 -6.23 28.39 -5.63
CA ASP A 10 -6.39 26.94 -5.67
C ASP A 10 -7.81 26.66 -5.15
N THR A 11 -8.80 26.91 -6.00
CA THR A 11 -10.13 26.31 -5.85
C THR A 11 -9.96 24.82 -6.06
N TRP A 12 -9.88 24.08 -4.96
CA TRP A 12 -10.17 22.65 -4.92
C TRP A 12 -11.60 22.53 -5.45
N SER A 13 -11.72 22.15 -6.72
CA SER A 13 -13.00 21.98 -7.42
C SER A 13 -13.84 20.99 -6.61
N THR A 14 -14.71 21.54 -5.77
CA THR A 14 -15.64 20.77 -4.96
C THR A 14 -16.68 20.23 -5.91
N ARG A 15 -16.47 19.01 -6.40
CA ARG A 15 -17.37 18.37 -7.34
C ARG A 15 -18.74 18.20 -6.68
N MET A 16 -19.75 18.81 -7.29
CA MET A 16 -21.15 18.50 -6.97
C MET A 16 -21.43 17.11 -7.57
N ALA A 17 -21.42 16.07 -6.75
CA ALA A 17 -21.79 14.72 -7.17
C ALA A 17 -23.22 14.44 -6.72
N SER A 18 -23.97 13.72 -7.55
CA SER A 18 -25.33 13.32 -7.19
C SER A 18 -25.32 12.34 -6.01
N ALA A 19 -26.44 12.20 -5.30
CA ALA A 19 -26.58 11.15 -4.27
C ALA A 19 -26.27 9.74 -4.82
N SER A 20 -26.51 9.53 -6.13
CA SER A 20 -26.15 8.30 -6.85
C SER A 20 -24.63 8.12 -6.99
N ASP A 21 -23.90 9.19 -7.34
CA ASP A 21 -22.44 9.15 -7.43
C ASP A 21 -21.79 8.88 -6.08
N PHE A 22 -22.32 9.52 -5.01
CA PHE A 22 -21.88 9.25 -3.64
C PHE A 22 -22.03 7.76 -3.29
N GLN A 23 -23.21 7.18 -3.57
CA GLN A 23 -23.46 5.77 -3.28
C GLN A 23 -22.56 4.84 -4.11
N ARG A 24 -22.30 5.18 -5.39
CA ARG A 24 -21.39 4.43 -6.25
C ARG A 24 -19.97 4.44 -5.71
N LEU A 25 -19.44 5.62 -5.35
CA LEU A 25 -18.09 5.77 -4.77
C LEU A 25 -17.96 5.02 -3.45
N TYR A 26 -18.99 5.08 -2.59
CA TYR A 26 -19.00 4.37 -1.31
C TYR A 26 -18.95 2.85 -1.51
N ASN A 27 -19.81 2.33 -2.40
CA ASN A 27 -19.88 0.90 -2.69
C ASN A 27 -18.56 0.41 -3.30
N ALA A 28 -17.97 1.16 -4.23
CA ALA A 28 -16.68 0.83 -4.82
C ALA A 28 -15.56 0.79 -3.77
N SER A 29 -15.50 1.80 -2.90
CA SER A 29 -14.50 1.88 -1.82
C SER A 29 -14.65 0.72 -0.83
N SER A 30 -15.89 0.37 -0.48
CA SER A 30 -16.19 -0.76 0.43
C SER A 30 -15.85 -2.12 -0.19
N ALA A 31 -16.12 -2.29 -1.49
CA ALA A 31 -15.75 -3.49 -2.24
C ALA A 31 -14.23 -3.65 -2.31
N ASN A 32 -13.50 -2.56 -2.59
CA ASN A 32 -12.04 -2.57 -2.60
C ASN A 32 -11.49 -2.91 -1.22
N LEU A 33 -12.02 -2.32 -0.15
CA LEU A 33 -11.59 -2.62 1.22
C LEU A 33 -11.77 -4.11 1.57
N THR A 34 -12.91 -4.69 1.19
CA THR A 34 -13.16 -6.14 1.37
C THR A 34 -12.12 -6.97 0.60
N LYS A 35 -11.82 -6.58 -0.64
CA LYS A 35 -10.82 -7.25 -1.47
C LYS A 35 -9.41 -7.14 -0.87
N ILE A 36 -9.01 -5.97 -0.37
CA ILE A 36 -7.75 -5.76 0.35
C ILE A 36 -7.69 -6.70 1.55
N SER A 37 -8.74 -6.76 2.38
CA SER A 37 -8.77 -7.65 3.56
C SER A 37 -8.63 -9.13 3.19
N ASN A 38 -9.24 -9.56 2.09
CA ASN A 38 -9.09 -10.93 1.58
C ASN A 38 -7.66 -11.20 1.10
N ASN A 39 -7.07 -10.27 0.33
CA ASN A 39 -5.69 -10.39 -0.13
C ASN A 39 -4.71 -10.45 1.05
N VAL A 40 -4.90 -9.62 2.09
CA VAL A 40 -4.10 -9.64 3.32
C VAL A 40 -4.21 -10.99 4.02
N THR A 41 -5.41 -11.55 4.10
CA THR A 41 -5.63 -12.88 4.70
C THR A 41 -4.90 -13.98 3.91
N ASP A 42 -4.87 -13.88 2.59
CA ASP A 42 -4.11 -14.80 1.74
C ASP A 42 -2.60 -14.60 1.87
N LEU A 43 -2.13 -13.36 1.98
CA LEU A 43 -0.73 -13.04 2.28
C LEU A 43 -0.30 -13.64 3.61
N GLU A 44 -1.10 -13.48 4.69
CA GLU A 44 -0.85 -14.08 6.00
C GLU A 44 -0.65 -15.61 5.89
N LYS A 45 -1.49 -16.30 5.12
CA LYS A 45 -1.36 -17.75 4.87
C LYS A 45 -0.10 -18.10 4.08
N ILE A 46 0.22 -17.34 3.04
CA ILE A 46 1.42 -17.60 2.23
C ILE A 46 2.67 -17.38 3.08
N VAL A 47 2.71 -16.30 3.84
CA VAL A 47 3.81 -15.96 4.76
C VAL A 47 4.05 -17.07 5.78
N GLN A 48 3.00 -17.74 6.28
CA GLN A 48 3.18 -18.91 7.15
C GLN A 48 3.95 -20.05 6.48
N LYS A 49 3.76 -20.25 5.17
CA LYS A 49 4.42 -21.30 4.39
C LYS A 49 5.81 -20.92 3.88
N LEU A 50 6.14 -19.63 3.79
CA LEU A 50 7.49 -19.19 3.43
C LEU A 50 8.52 -19.70 4.44
N GLY A 51 9.62 -20.22 3.92
CA GLY A 51 10.72 -20.82 4.68
C GLY A 51 10.44 -22.21 5.25
N THR A 52 9.29 -22.81 4.95
CA THR A 52 8.94 -24.20 5.33
C THR A 52 9.20 -25.16 4.17
N PRO A 53 9.07 -26.49 4.35
CA PRO A 53 9.14 -27.43 3.23
C PRO A 53 8.06 -27.23 2.14
N GLU A 54 6.98 -26.51 2.45
CA GLU A 54 5.93 -26.14 1.48
C GLU A 54 6.29 -24.88 0.66
N ASP A 55 7.41 -24.22 0.97
CA ASP A 55 7.91 -23.07 0.23
C ASP A 55 8.30 -23.47 -1.19
N SER A 56 7.92 -22.63 -2.16
CA SER A 56 8.18 -22.87 -3.58
C SER A 56 8.18 -21.57 -4.36
N GLU A 57 8.83 -21.56 -5.52
CA GLU A 57 8.88 -20.36 -6.38
C GLU A 57 7.49 -19.86 -6.80
N PRO A 58 6.52 -20.71 -7.20
CA PRO A 58 5.16 -20.24 -7.52
C PRO A 58 4.44 -19.61 -6.33
N LEU A 59 4.74 -20.06 -5.11
CA LEU A 59 4.18 -19.50 -3.89
C LEU A 59 4.74 -18.10 -3.60
N ARG A 60 6.04 -17.89 -3.84
CA ARG A 60 6.73 -16.59 -3.72
C ARG A 60 6.26 -15.60 -4.78
N GLU A 61 6.09 -16.06 -6.01
CA GLU A 61 5.54 -15.23 -7.08
C GLU A 61 4.10 -14.80 -6.75
N ARG A 62 3.27 -15.73 -6.23
CA ARG A 62 1.92 -15.39 -5.76
C ARG A 62 1.95 -14.39 -4.60
N TYR A 63 2.89 -14.52 -3.67
CA TYR A 63 3.09 -13.55 -2.58
C TYR A 63 3.34 -12.15 -3.13
N HIS A 64 4.30 -11.99 -4.04
CA HIS A 64 4.62 -10.68 -4.63
C HIS A 64 3.47 -10.10 -5.46
N ARG A 65 2.77 -10.93 -6.25
CA ARG A 65 1.58 -10.48 -7.01
C ARG A 65 0.48 -9.97 -6.08
N LEU A 66 0.12 -10.72 -5.05
CA LEU A 66 -0.90 -10.30 -4.08
C LEU A 66 -0.47 -9.04 -3.32
N GLN A 67 0.81 -8.94 -2.96
CA GLN A 67 1.36 -7.75 -2.31
C GLN A 67 1.19 -6.52 -3.19
N ASN A 68 1.56 -6.60 -4.47
CA ASN A 68 1.42 -5.49 -5.42
C ASN A 68 -0.06 -5.13 -5.68
N GLU A 69 -0.90 -6.12 -5.93
CA GLU A 69 -2.35 -5.90 -6.11
C GLU A 69 -2.97 -5.19 -4.90
N THR A 70 -2.59 -5.63 -3.69
CA THR A 70 -3.08 -5.02 -2.45
C THR A 70 -2.68 -3.55 -2.34
N LYS A 71 -1.43 -3.21 -2.70
CA LYS A 71 -0.96 -1.81 -2.70
C LYS A 71 -1.74 -0.92 -3.67
N ILE A 72 -1.96 -1.41 -4.89
CA ILE A 72 -2.76 -0.70 -5.91
C ILE A 72 -4.18 -0.48 -5.40
N LEU A 73 -4.82 -1.52 -4.85
CA LEU A 73 -6.17 -1.39 -4.30
C LEU A 73 -6.21 -0.40 -3.14
N MET A 74 -5.21 -0.39 -2.25
CA MET A 74 -5.12 0.57 -1.15
C MET A 74 -5.08 2.01 -1.66
N GLN A 75 -4.25 2.30 -2.67
CA GLN A 75 -4.20 3.62 -3.32
C GLN A 75 -5.54 4.01 -3.94
N GLN A 76 -6.14 3.12 -4.74
CA GLN A 76 -7.44 3.35 -5.37
C GLN A 76 -8.54 3.62 -4.31
N THR A 77 -8.49 2.88 -3.21
CA THR A 77 -9.43 3.00 -2.09
C THR A 77 -9.28 4.34 -1.39
N ASN A 78 -8.04 4.78 -1.13
CA ASN A 78 -7.78 6.08 -0.54
C ASN A 78 -8.25 7.23 -1.45
N ASN A 79 -7.96 7.15 -2.75
CA ASN A 79 -8.37 8.18 -3.72
C ASN A 79 -9.90 8.26 -3.84
N ALA A 80 -10.57 7.11 -3.96
CA ALA A 80 -12.04 7.06 -4.00
C ALA A 80 -12.66 7.58 -2.70
N PHE A 81 -12.04 7.30 -1.55
CA PHE A 81 -12.51 7.82 -0.26
C PHE A 81 -12.32 9.33 -0.13
N GLN A 82 -11.19 9.87 -0.61
CA GLN A 82 -10.97 11.32 -0.65
C GLN A 82 -11.98 12.02 -1.57
N GLU A 83 -12.26 11.45 -2.75
CA GLU A 83 -13.29 11.97 -3.66
C GLU A 83 -14.68 11.96 -3.00
N LEU A 84 -14.99 10.87 -2.29
CA LEU A 84 -16.24 10.74 -1.53
C LEU A 84 -16.33 11.78 -0.40
N ASN A 85 -15.23 12.06 0.29
CA ASN A 85 -15.20 13.07 1.34
C ASN A 85 -15.32 14.50 0.78
N ASN A 86 -14.80 14.75 -0.42
CA ASN A 86 -14.89 16.04 -1.11
C ASN A 86 -16.24 16.26 -1.82
N THR A 87 -17.07 15.23 -1.95
CA THR A 87 -18.41 15.33 -2.55
C THR A 87 -19.36 16.14 -1.66
N ARG A 88 -19.90 17.25 -2.17
CA ARG A 88 -21.01 17.96 -1.49
C ARG A 88 -22.35 17.30 -1.79
N VAL A 89 -23.09 16.96 -0.75
CA VAL A 89 -24.47 16.45 -0.82
C VAL A 89 -25.46 17.57 -0.45
N LEU A 90 -26.55 17.64 -1.22
CA LEU A 90 -27.48 18.78 -1.25
C LEU A 90 -28.50 18.77 -0.11
N THR A 91 -28.81 17.61 0.47
CA THR A 91 -29.84 17.47 1.52
C THR A 91 -29.21 17.17 2.87
N GLU A 92 -29.84 17.63 3.97
CA GLU A 92 -29.39 17.30 5.32
C GLU A 92 -29.43 15.79 5.60
N ALA A 93 -30.40 15.07 5.04
CA ALA A 93 -30.51 13.62 5.16
C ALA A 93 -29.31 12.91 4.51
N ASP A 94 -28.93 13.34 3.31
CA ASP A 94 -27.77 12.81 2.60
C ASP A 94 -26.46 13.18 3.30
N GLN A 95 -26.37 14.37 3.91
CA GLN A 95 -25.23 14.77 4.73
C GLN A 95 -25.06 13.88 5.97
N ARG A 96 -26.15 13.59 6.69
CA ARG A 96 -26.13 12.67 7.85
C ARG A 96 -25.75 11.25 7.44
N ARG A 97 -26.29 10.77 6.31
CA ARG A 97 -25.95 9.46 5.74
C ARG A 97 -24.48 9.41 5.33
N LYS A 98 -23.98 10.42 4.63
CA LYS A 98 -22.57 10.55 4.26
C LYS A 98 -21.70 10.46 5.50
N LYS A 99 -21.96 11.30 6.50
CA LYS A 99 -21.20 11.34 7.75
C LYS A 99 -21.08 9.96 8.40
N THR A 100 -22.21 9.29 8.61
CA THR A 100 -22.26 7.94 9.22
C THR A 100 -21.45 6.90 8.43
N LEU A 101 -21.54 6.93 7.09
CA LEU A 101 -20.82 6.00 6.21
C LEU A 101 -19.32 6.31 6.16
N THR A 102 -18.94 7.58 6.22
CA THR A 102 -17.54 8.01 6.20
C THR A 102 -16.82 7.85 7.54
N GLU A 103 -17.53 7.86 8.66
CA GLU A 103 -16.91 7.82 10.00
C GLU A 103 -16.20 6.48 10.28
N ASN A 104 -16.77 5.37 9.81
CA ASN A 104 -16.24 4.04 10.10
C ASN A 104 -15.17 3.59 9.10
N PHE A 105 -15.15 4.18 7.90
CA PHE A 105 -14.28 3.74 6.81
C PHE A 105 -12.78 3.93 7.11
N PRO A 106 -12.30 5.08 7.64
CA PRO A 106 -10.89 5.26 8.00
C PRO A 106 -10.41 4.22 9.00
N ASN A 107 -11.22 3.91 10.01
CA ASN A 107 -10.86 2.93 11.04
C ASN A 107 -10.68 1.52 10.44
N GLN A 108 -11.59 1.10 9.56
CA GLN A 108 -11.49 -0.20 8.89
C GLN A 108 -10.32 -0.25 7.90
N TYR A 109 -10.10 0.84 7.16
CA TYR A 109 -8.98 0.98 6.24
C TYR A 109 -7.63 0.89 6.98
N LEU A 110 -7.46 1.63 8.08
CA LEU A 110 -6.25 1.58 8.91
C LEU A 110 -6.03 0.21 9.55
N ALA A 111 -7.08 -0.44 10.06
CA ALA A 111 -6.98 -1.79 10.61
C ALA A 111 -6.47 -2.79 9.55
N THR A 112 -6.97 -2.69 8.32
CA THR A 112 -6.55 -3.54 7.20
C THR A 112 -5.12 -3.23 6.77
N LEU A 113 -4.74 -1.96 6.75
CA LEU A 113 -3.38 -1.51 6.43
C LEU A 113 -2.36 -2.02 7.45
N ASN A 114 -2.68 -1.96 8.74
CA ASN A 114 -1.80 -2.49 9.79
C ASN A 114 -1.57 -4.00 9.64
N ARG A 115 -2.62 -4.76 9.31
CA ARG A 115 -2.49 -6.20 9.03
C ARG A 115 -1.61 -6.48 7.81
N PHE A 116 -1.79 -5.71 6.74
CA PHE A 116 -0.96 -5.82 5.54
C PHE A 116 0.53 -5.55 5.85
N GLN A 117 0.82 -4.49 6.59
CA GLN A 117 2.17 -4.13 7.00
C GLN A 117 2.82 -5.24 7.85
N GLU A 118 2.07 -5.83 8.77
CA GLU A 118 2.57 -6.93 9.57
C GLU A 118 2.84 -8.19 8.73
N ALA A 119 1.91 -8.55 7.83
CA ALA A 119 2.12 -9.65 6.90
C ALA A 119 3.36 -9.44 6.02
N GLN A 120 3.56 -8.21 5.51
CA GLN A 120 4.74 -7.83 4.74
C GLN A 120 6.03 -7.94 5.56
N ARG A 121 6.02 -7.48 6.81
CA ARG A 121 7.18 -7.55 7.72
C ARG A 121 7.59 -8.99 7.98
N ILE A 122 6.63 -9.85 8.32
CA ILE A 122 6.89 -11.28 8.56
C ILE A 122 7.37 -11.96 7.28
N GLY A 123 6.76 -11.65 6.13
CA GLY A 123 7.17 -12.16 4.82
C GLY A 123 8.63 -11.81 4.50
N ALA A 124 9.01 -10.54 4.60
CA ALA A 124 10.37 -10.08 4.35
C ALA A 124 11.40 -10.74 5.29
N GLN A 125 11.05 -10.90 6.57
CA GLN A 125 11.91 -11.59 7.54
C GLN A 125 12.15 -13.05 7.14
N LYS A 126 11.09 -13.76 6.72
CA LYS A 126 11.19 -15.17 6.29
C LYS A 126 11.95 -15.36 4.98
N GLU A 127 11.79 -14.45 4.03
CA GLU A 127 12.57 -14.45 2.79
C GLU A 127 14.06 -14.24 3.09
N LYS A 128 14.39 -13.27 3.95
CA LYS A 128 15.76 -13.01 4.40
C LYS A 128 16.37 -14.23 5.08
N GLU A 129 15.65 -14.89 5.98
CA GLU A 129 16.10 -16.13 6.62
C GLU A 129 16.31 -17.27 5.61
N SER A 130 15.43 -17.39 4.62
CA SER A 130 15.58 -18.40 3.57
C SER A 130 16.81 -18.16 2.71
N LEU A 131 17.05 -16.92 2.29
CA LEU A 131 18.25 -16.53 1.56
C LEU A 131 19.51 -16.77 2.39
N ASN A 132 19.48 -16.44 3.69
CA ASN A 132 20.60 -16.72 4.60
C ASN A 132 20.85 -18.24 4.76
N ARG A 133 19.81 -19.08 4.76
CA ARG A 133 19.98 -20.55 4.79
C ARG A 133 20.58 -21.08 3.50
N VAL A 134 20.06 -20.68 2.35
CA VAL A 134 20.62 -21.05 1.03
C VAL A 134 22.07 -20.59 0.92
N ARG A 135 22.34 -19.36 1.36
CA ARG A 135 23.68 -18.79 1.41
C ARG A 135 24.59 -19.54 2.39
N ALA A 136 24.13 -19.94 3.57
CA ALA A 136 24.92 -20.74 4.51
C ALA A 136 25.25 -22.14 3.95
N ILE A 137 24.36 -22.73 3.16
CA ILE A 137 24.59 -23.99 2.45
C ILE A 137 25.64 -23.79 1.35
N SER A 138 25.55 -22.70 0.57
CA SER A 138 26.54 -22.39 -0.46
C SER A 138 27.90 -21.97 0.13
N PHE A 139 27.93 -21.31 1.28
CA PHE A 139 29.15 -20.99 2.04
C PHE A 139 29.91 -22.24 2.44
N ARG A 140 29.22 -23.29 2.91
CA ARG A 140 29.85 -24.59 3.22
C ARG A 140 30.44 -25.26 1.96
N GLN A 141 30.01 -24.88 0.76
CA GLN A 141 30.54 -25.40 -0.50
C GLN A 141 31.59 -24.48 -1.17
N HIS A 142 31.55 -23.15 -1.01
CA HIS A 142 32.35 -22.23 -1.84
C HIS A 142 32.96 -20.99 -1.14
N GLY A 143 32.84 -20.78 0.18
CA GLY A 143 33.73 -19.86 0.93
C GLY A 143 33.89 -18.40 0.45
N ILE A 144 32.81 -17.66 0.15
CA ILE A 144 32.89 -16.23 -0.22
C ILE A 144 32.07 -15.34 0.73
N SER A 145 32.74 -14.56 1.58
CA SER A 145 32.14 -13.52 2.46
C SER A 145 32.02 -12.19 1.73
N ASP A 146 30.91 -11.46 1.88
CA ASP A 146 30.86 -10.26 2.75
C ASP A 146 29.43 -9.67 2.86
N SER A 147 29.35 -8.79 3.86
CA SER A 147 28.34 -7.96 4.48
C SER A 147 27.59 -6.94 3.60
N GLN A 148 26.65 -6.25 4.27
CA GLN A 148 25.89 -5.05 3.85
C GLN A 148 24.51 -5.29 3.22
N PHE A 149 23.49 -5.53 4.05
CA PHE A 149 22.13 -4.99 3.86
C PHE A 149 21.46 -4.97 5.25
N ALA A 150 21.92 -4.08 6.12
CA ALA A 150 21.33 -3.86 7.42
C ALA A 150 20.76 -2.44 7.50
N ASN A 151 19.43 -2.42 7.70
CA ASN A 151 18.64 -1.38 8.33
C ASN A 151 18.61 0.01 7.69
N ASP A 152 17.45 0.30 7.10
CA ASP A 152 16.75 1.55 7.39
C ASP A 152 15.27 1.40 7.02
N PHE A 153 14.34 1.35 7.98
CA PHE A 153 12.95 1.72 7.66
C PHE A 153 11.99 1.99 8.84
N PHE A 154 12.27 1.63 10.09
CA PHE A 154 11.18 1.62 11.10
C PHE A 154 11.45 2.46 12.35
N GLY A 155 11.11 3.75 12.24
CA GLY A 155 10.67 4.57 13.37
C GLY A 155 9.15 4.51 13.49
N LYS A 156 8.61 4.25 14.68
CA LYS A 156 7.15 4.30 14.95
C LYS A 156 6.65 5.74 14.76
N PRO A 157 5.72 6.04 13.83
CA PRO A 157 5.16 7.37 13.69
C PRO A 157 3.78 7.46 14.36
N THR A 158 3.45 8.66 14.86
CA THR A 158 2.12 9.02 15.37
C THR A 158 1.10 9.24 14.24
N HIS A 159 -0.20 9.26 14.56
CA HIS A 159 -1.34 9.25 13.63
C HIS A 159 -1.25 10.23 12.44
N ASP A 160 -0.77 11.46 12.67
CA ASP A 160 -0.65 12.51 11.64
C ASP A 160 0.56 12.30 10.71
N GLN A 161 1.63 11.71 11.25
CA GLN A 161 2.83 11.34 10.51
C GLN A 161 2.58 10.10 9.63
N PHE A 162 1.64 9.23 10.03
CA PHE A 162 1.30 8.02 9.29
C PHE A 162 0.60 8.30 7.94
N GLN A 163 -0.24 9.33 7.87
CA GLN A 163 -0.92 9.70 6.63
C GLN A 163 0.07 10.25 5.59
N ARG A 164 1.06 11.04 6.02
CA ARG A 164 2.16 11.51 5.18
C ARG A 164 3.16 10.40 4.84
N GLN A 165 3.46 9.52 5.79
CA GLN A 165 4.44 8.46 5.60
C GLN A 165 3.90 7.32 4.72
N ALA A 166 2.60 7.01 4.77
CA ALA A 166 1.99 6.07 3.83
C ALA A 166 2.07 6.57 2.37
N VAL A 167 1.86 7.88 2.14
CA VAL A 167 2.02 8.53 0.84
C VAL A 167 3.49 8.50 0.39
N LEU A 168 4.43 8.87 1.28
CA LEU A 168 5.87 8.84 0.98
C LEU A 168 6.43 7.43 0.75
N SER A 169 5.91 6.41 1.45
CA SER A 169 6.29 5.01 1.25
C SER A 169 5.84 4.51 -0.12
N ILE A 170 4.67 4.97 -0.56
CA ILE A 170 4.13 4.70 -1.88
C ILE A 170 4.96 5.42 -2.96
N GLU A 171 5.36 6.68 -2.74
CA GLU A 171 6.22 7.43 -3.66
C GLU A 171 7.64 6.87 -3.76
N GLN A 172 8.28 6.50 -2.64
CA GLN A 172 9.60 5.84 -2.65
C GLN A 172 9.59 4.48 -3.37
N GLU A 173 8.45 3.80 -3.42
CA GLU A 173 8.33 2.53 -4.13
C GLU A 173 8.08 2.70 -5.64
N VAL A 174 7.56 3.86 -6.08
CA VAL A 174 7.53 4.23 -7.51
C VAL A 174 8.96 4.40 -8.03
N ASP A 175 9.83 5.02 -7.25
CA ASP A 175 11.25 5.20 -7.56
C ASP A 175 11.99 3.85 -7.71
N MET A 176 11.63 2.85 -6.90
CA MET A 176 12.15 1.47 -7.03
C MET A 176 11.65 0.71 -8.27
N ARG A 177 10.47 1.06 -8.82
CA ARG A 177 9.99 0.50 -10.10
C ARG A 177 10.75 1.12 -11.27
N GLU A 178 10.99 2.43 -11.21
CA GLU A 178 11.79 3.16 -12.20
C GLU A 178 13.25 2.66 -12.23
N LEU A 179 13.80 2.25 -11.07
CA LEU A 179 15.10 1.58 -10.99
C LEU A 179 15.10 0.16 -11.60
N ARG A 180 14.06 -0.65 -11.36
CA ARG A 180 13.97 -2.02 -11.92
C ARG A 180 13.75 -2.02 -13.43
N GLU A 181 12.93 -1.10 -13.95
CA GLU A 181 12.74 -0.94 -15.40
C GLU A 181 14.02 -0.47 -16.09
N ARG A 182 14.87 0.32 -15.43
CA ARG A 182 16.20 0.68 -15.94
C ARG A 182 17.17 -0.52 -15.97
N ASP A 183 17.15 -1.37 -14.95
CA ASP A 183 18.00 -2.58 -14.92
C ASP A 183 17.60 -3.61 -16.00
N GLU A 184 16.30 -3.73 -16.30
CA GLU A 184 15.81 -4.59 -17.40
C GLU A 184 16.19 -4.03 -18.79
N GLN A 185 16.16 -2.71 -18.99
CA GLN A 185 16.59 -2.09 -20.24
C GLN A 185 18.10 -2.21 -20.51
N ILE A 186 18.93 -2.27 -19.46
CA ILE A 186 20.38 -2.49 -19.60
C ILE A 186 20.68 -3.93 -20.04
N ARG A 187 19.89 -4.91 -19.57
CA ARG A 187 20.07 -6.33 -19.93
C ARG A 187 19.68 -6.64 -21.38
N GLU A 188 18.85 -5.82 -22.02
CA GLU A 188 18.52 -5.97 -23.45
C GLU A 188 19.57 -5.33 -24.39
N LEU A 189 20.62 -4.69 -23.85
CA LEU A 189 21.69 -4.04 -24.61
C LEU A 189 23.09 -4.71 -24.45
N GLU A 190 23.17 -5.88 -23.79
CA GLU A 190 24.32 -6.81 -23.83
C GLU A 190 24.02 -8.03 -24.72
#